data_AF-A0AA90QBL2-F1
#
_entry.id   AF-A0AA90QBL2-F1
#
_cell.length_a   1.000
_cell.length_b   1.000
_cell.length_c   1.000
_cell.angle_alpha   90.00
_cell.angle_beta   90.00
_cell.angle_gamma   90.00
#
_symmetry.space_group_name_H-M   'P 1'
#
loop_
_entity.id
_entity.type
_entity.pdbx_description
1 polymer ?
#
loop_
_entity_poly.entity_id
_entity_poly.type
_entity_poly.pdbx_seq_one_letter_code
_entity_poly.pdbx_strand_id
1 'polypeptide(L)'
;MAYRRLFSTLPSCLALAFMGSAGAVERTETVECELADGSAFILQAKHQWTPLALFARHASARADQDGFKVHYRARGSKELVNTGAELAHQRLDQRANMEALCARLGMYEGQPGTGASLRMPGEKRFWVPARIGQGDLDEVEQKRVDAQLKQRGLHVMDKNSAMAIRQGKLVQELPLYATNAPACADRNAQQCPVSAVLRMTSNDRGETWQPASIESAPYFFKTGVALARQAGVARPSARSLRNYRNRDENGAKPLEQPCQKKCTE
;
A
#
# COMPACT_ATOMS: atom_id res chain seq x y z
N MET A 1 -35.18 -59.83 33.69
CA MET A 1 -36.12 -59.03 32.87
C MET A 1 -35.93 -57.56 33.19
N ALA A 2 -35.95 -56.72 32.14
CA ALA A 2 -36.05 -55.24 32.16
C ALA A 2 -34.83 -54.44 32.64
N TYR A 3 -34.48 -53.28 32.07
CA TYR A 3 -34.61 -52.69 30.73
C TYR A 3 -33.55 -51.56 30.71
N ARG A 4 -32.97 -51.29 29.54
CA ARG A 4 -32.02 -50.20 29.28
C ARG A 4 -32.50 -48.83 29.77
N ARG A 5 -31.58 -47.95 30.20
CA ARG A 5 -31.57 -46.52 29.79
C ARG A 5 -30.14 -46.00 29.64
N LEU A 6 -29.72 -45.85 28.38
CA LEU A 6 -28.70 -44.93 27.91
C LEU A 6 -29.29 -43.51 27.89
N PHE A 7 -28.73 -42.59 28.66
CA PHE A 7 -28.80 -41.13 28.53
C PHE A 7 -27.56 -40.62 29.27
N SER A 8 -26.68 -39.76 28.80
CA SER A 8 -26.76 -38.76 27.75
C SER A 8 -25.33 -38.37 27.39
N THR A 9 -24.94 -38.57 26.14
CA THR A 9 -23.85 -37.84 25.51
C THR A 9 -24.34 -36.43 25.17
N LEU A 10 -23.43 -35.45 25.26
CA LEU A 10 -23.53 -34.10 24.66
C LEU A 10 -24.42 -33.09 25.41
N PRO A 11 -23.81 -32.27 26.29
CA PRO A 11 -24.04 -30.82 26.15
C PRO A 11 -22.75 -29.98 26.18
N SER A 12 -21.58 -30.57 26.43
CA SER A 12 -20.37 -29.78 26.71
C SER A 12 -19.63 -29.23 25.49
N CYS A 13 -19.96 -29.67 24.26
CA CYS A 13 -19.27 -29.20 23.06
C CYS A 13 -19.91 -27.97 22.39
N LEU A 14 -21.09 -27.52 22.83
CA LEU A 14 -21.80 -26.39 22.21
C LEU A 14 -21.53 -25.04 22.89
N ALA A 15 -20.98 -25.02 24.11
CA ALA A 15 -20.65 -23.78 24.82
C ALA A 15 -19.31 -23.15 24.39
N LEU A 16 -18.42 -23.92 23.77
CA LEU A 16 -17.10 -23.43 23.32
C LEU A 16 -17.13 -22.77 21.93
N ALA A 17 -18.24 -22.88 21.17
CA ALA A 17 -18.36 -22.24 19.87
C ALA A 17 -18.80 -20.76 19.95
N PHE A 18 -19.40 -20.32 21.07
CA PHE A 18 -19.94 -18.95 21.21
C PHE A 18 -19.05 -17.97 21.99
N MET A 19 -17.90 -18.40 22.52
CA MET A 19 -16.97 -17.52 23.23
C MET A 19 -15.82 -16.96 22.37
N GLY A 20 -15.73 -17.34 21.08
CA GLY A 20 -14.60 -16.97 20.21
C GLY A 20 -14.57 -15.52 19.72
N SER A 21 -15.68 -14.78 19.77
CA SER A 21 -15.82 -13.44 19.18
C SER A 21 -15.95 -12.31 20.19
N ALA A 22 -15.97 -12.59 21.50
CA ALA A 22 -16.24 -11.61 22.54
C ALA A 22 -15.04 -10.69 22.93
N GLY A 23 -13.93 -10.72 22.18
CA GLY A 23 -12.70 -10.00 22.55
C GLY A 23 -12.06 -9.15 21.44
N ALA A 24 -12.63 -9.07 20.24
CA ALA A 24 -12.05 -8.31 19.15
C ALA A 24 -12.36 -6.80 19.31
N VAL A 25 -11.32 -5.97 19.44
CA VAL A 25 -11.41 -4.50 19.44
C VAL A 25 -11.02 -4.00 18.05
N GLU A 26 -11.91 -3.25 17.40
CA GLU A 26 -11.58 -2.58 16.13
C GLU A 26 -10.51 -1.51 16.36
N ARG A 27 -9.42 -1.55 15.59
CA ARG A 27 -8.37 -0.54 15.58
C ARG A 27 -8.18 0.01 14.17
N THR A 28 -7.89 1.31 14.10
CA THR A 28 -7.52 1.96 12.85
C THR A 28 -6.02 2.25 12.85
N GLU A 29 -5.30 1.72 11.87
CA GLU A 29 -3.93 2.10 11.57
C GLU A 29 -3.93 3.33 10.66
N THR A 30 -3.03 4.29 10.91
CA THR A 30 -2.95 5.51 10.12
C THR A 30 -1.51 5.82 9.74
N VAL A 31 -1.27 5.97 8.44
CA VAL A 31 0.00 6.46 7.88
C VAL A 31 -0.26 7.79 7.19
N GLU A 32 0.55 8.78 7.50
CA GLU A 32 0.52 10.10 6.89
C GLU A 32 1.74 10.23 5.98
N CYS A 33 1.47 10.39 4.69
CA CYS A 33 2.45 10.56 3.63
C CYS A 33 2.43 12.02 3.16
N GLU A 34 3.43 12.80 3.55
CA GLU A 34 3.55 14.23 3.26
C GLU A 34 4.14 14.49 1.87
N LEU A 35 3.64 15.55 1.23
CA LEU A 35 4.16 16.09 -0.01
C LEU A 35 4.98 17.35 0.27
N ALA A 36 5.86 17.71 -0.68
CA ALA A 36 6.76 18.86 -0.54
C ALA A 36 6.03 20.21 -0.46
N ASP A 37 4.80 20.31 -0.94
CA ASP A 37 3.97 21.51 -0.88
C ASP A 37 3.26 21.69 0.47
N GLY A 38 3.41 20.73 1.40
CA GLY A 38 2.76 20.71 2.71
C GLY A 38 1.35 20.10 2.70
N SER A 39 0.88 19.58 1.56
CA SER A 39 -0.28 18.68 1.52
C SER A 39 0.12 17.26 1.93
N ALA A 40 -0.85 16.37 2.18
CA ALA A 40 -0.57 15.01 2.61
C ALA A 40 -1.63 14.02 2.16
N PHE A 41 -1.22 12.78 1.96
CA PHE A 41 -2.12 11.64 1.87
C PHE A 41 -2.21 10.92 3.22
N ILE A 42 -3.43 10.62 3.66
CA ILE A 42 -3.71 9.92 4.90
C ILE A 42 -4.26 8.54 4.55
N LEU A 43 -3.51 7.50 4.90
CA LEU A 43 -3.83 6.11 4.64
C LEU A 43 -4.43 5.52 5.91
N GLN A 44 -5.62 4.93 5.81
CA GLN A 44 -6.34 4.35 6.94
C GLN A 44 -6.73 2.90 6.66
N ALA A 45 -6.32 1.99 7.55
CA ALA A 45 -6.72 0.58 7.49
C ALA A 45 -7.37 0.18 8.81
N LYS A 46 -8.52 -0.48 8.73
CA LYS A 46 -9.21 -1.03 9.89
C LYS A 46 -8.81 -2.49 10.06
N HIS A 47 -8.65 -2.93 11.30
CA HIS A 47 -8.42 -4.33 11.62
C HIS A 47 -9.00 -4.65 12.99
N GLN A 48 -9.37 -5.91 13.16
CA GLN A 48 -9.73 -6.44 14.48
C GLN A 48 -8.46 -6.81 15.25
N TRP A 49 -8.42 -6.44 16.52
CA TRP A 49 -7.33 -6.80 17.42
C TRP A 49 -7.87 -7.55 18.63
N THR A 50 -7.36 -8.77 18.86
CA THR A 50 -7.81 -9.62 19.97
C THR A 50 -6.72 -9.66 21.06
N PRO A 51 -6.91 -8.99 22.21
CA PRO A 51 -5.92 -8.88 23.28
C PRO A 51 -5.53 -10.24 23.90
N LEU A 52 -6.47 -11.19 23.94
CA LEU A 52 -6.33 -12.45 24.67
C LEU A 52 -5.55 -13.53 23.91
N ALA A 53 -5.06 -13.23 22.71
CA ALA A 53 -4.30 -14.18 21.93
C ALA A 53 -2.85 -14.41 22.46
N LEU A 54 -2.49 -13.79 23.60
CA LEU A 54 -1.20 -13.94 24.31
C LEU A 54 -0.77 -15.41 24.58
N PHE A 55 -1.70 -16.36 24.57
CA PHE A 55 -1.41 -17.79 24.75
C PHE A 55 -1.26 -18.58 23.44
N ALA A 56 -1.59 -17.98 22.30
CA ALA A 56 -1.28 -18.52 21.00
C ALA A 56 0.01 -17.87 20.49
N ARG A 57 0.99 -18.65 20.03
CA ARG A 57 2.24 -18.15 19.40
C ARG A 57 2.01 -17.26 18.15
N HIS A 58 0.75 -16.99 17.79
CA HIS A 58 0.29 -16.17 16.66
C HIS A 58 -0.69 -15.07 17.10
N ALA A 59 -0.47 -14.48 18.29
CA ALA A 59 -1.34 -13.50 18.96
C ALA A 59 -1.70 -12.21 18.19
N SER A 60 -1.23 -12.05 16.96
CA SER A 60 -1.57 -10.95 16.05
C SER A 60 -2.23 -11.50 14.79
N ALA A 61 -3.28 -12.31 14.94
CA ALA A 61 -4.08 -12.75 13.80
C ALA A 61 -4.83 -11.53 13.23
N ARG A 62 -4.12 -10.73 12.42
CA ARG A 62 -4.63 -9.66 11.55
C ARG A 62 -5.33 -10.28 10.33
N ALA A 63 -6.11 -11.33 10.57
CA ALA A 63 -6.67 -12.19 9.53
C ALA A 63 -7.68 -11.43 8.64
N ASP A 64 -8.34 -10.42 9.19
CA ASP A 64 -9.32 -9.56 8.52
C ASP A 64 -8.83 -8.10 8.44
N GLN A 65 -7.61 -7.89 7.95
CA GLN A 65 -7.07 -6.55 7.76
C GLN A 65 -7.41 -6.02 6.36
N ASP A 66 -8.23 -4.95 6.32
CA ASP A 66 -8.54 -4.23 5.09
C ASP A 66 -7.28 -3.56 4.51
N GLY A 67 -7.28 -3.29 3.21
CA GLY A 67 -6.30 -2.41 2.60
C GLY A 67 -6.40 -0.98 3.14
N PHE A 68 -5.35 -0.20 2.91
CA PHE A 68 -5.32 1.22 3.25
C PHE A 68 -6.20 2.02 2.31
N LYS A 69 -7.30 2.54 2.83
CA LYS A 69 -8.08 3.59 2.15
C LYS A 69 -7.27 4.87 2.12
N VAL A 70 -7.18 5.48 0.93
CA VAL A 70 -6.36 6.67 0.73
C VAL A 70 -7.23 7.92 0.72
N HIS A 71 -6.87 8.87 1.59
CA HIS A 71 -7.47 10.20 1.64
C HIS A 71 -6.41 11.25 1.32
N TYR A 72 -6.82 12.39 0.79
CA TYR A 72 -5.97 13.53 0.52
C TYR A 72 -6.37 14.72 1.39
N ARG A 73 -5.37 15.39 1.95
CA ARG A 73 -5.50 16.63 2.73
C ARG A 73 -4.73 17.74 2.03
N ALA A 74 -5.45 18.73 1.51
CA ALA A 74 -4.82 19.91 0.90
C ALA A 74 -4.04 20.73 1.94
N ARG A 75 -3.03 21.47 1.50
CA ARG A 75 -2.23 22.36 2.37
C ARG A 75 -3.14 23.32 3.14
N GLY A 76 -2.97 23.36 4.46
CA GLY A 76 -3.73 24.24 5.35
C GLY A 76 -5.20 23.84 5.56
N SER A 77 -5.70 22.80 4.89
CA SER A 77 -7.04 22.28 5.11
C SER A 77 -7.05 21.19 6.20
N LYS A 78 -8.15 21.11 6.94
CA LYS A 78 -8.45 19.99 7.84
C LYS A 78 -9.30 18.92 7.16
N GLU A 79 -9.89 19.23 6.01
CA GLU A 79 -10.77 18.34 5.27
C GLU A 79 -9.98 17.22 4.61
N LEU A 80 -10.48 15.99 4.75
CA LEU A 80 -9.96 14.80 4.07
C LEU A 80 -10.88 14.44 2.91
N VAL A 81 -10.33 14.40 1.71
CA VAL A 81 -11.05 14.00 0.50
C VAL A 81 -10.68 12.56 0.17
N ASN A 82 -11.67 11.67 0.04
CA ASN A 82 -11.43 10.30 -0.42
C ASN A 82 -10.89 10.31 -1.86
N THR A 83 -9.79 9.61 -2.10
CA THR A 83 -9.21 9.51 -3.46
C THR A 83 -9.84 8.40 -4.30
N GLY A 84 -10.60 7.49 -3.67
CA GLY A 84 -11.13 6.28 -4.29
C GLY A 84 -10.09 5.17 -4.48
N ALA A 85 -8.85 5.37 -3.99
CA ALA A 85 -7.79 4.39 -4.08
C ALA A 85 -7.66 3.57 -2.79
N GLU A 86 -7.25 2.31 -2.96
CA GLU A 86 -6.91 1.40 -1.88
C GLU A 86 -5.52 0.81 -2.13
N LEU A 87 -4.66 0.85 -1.11
CA LEU A 87 -3.33 0.27 -1.17
C LEU A 87 -3.27 -0.98 -0.31
N ALA A 88 -2.70 -2.06 -0.86
CA ALA A 88 -2.49 -3.29 -0.09
C ALA A 88 -1.71 -3.01 1.20
N HIS A 89 -2.14 -3.65 2.28
CA HIS A 89 -1.46 -3.53 3.56
C HIS A 89 -0.01 -4.02 3.46
N GLN A 90 0.88 -3.34 4.18
CA GLN A 90 2.28 -3.72 4.31
C GLN A 90 2.71 -3.70 5.76
N ARG A 91 3.77 -4.43 6.06
CA ARG A 91 4.42 -4.44 7.38
C ARG A 91 5.07 -3.09 7.69
N LEU A 92 4.33 -2.21 8.36
CA LEU A 92 4.72 -0.83 8.66
C LEU A 92 5.79 -0.68 9.76
N ASP A 93 6.12 -1.77 10.46
CA ASP A 93 7.26 -1.86 11.38
C ASP A 93 8.59 -1.59 10.66
N GLN A 94 8.66 -1.88 9.36
CA GLN A 94 9.84 -1.59 8.56
C GLN A 94 9.70 -0.23 7.88
N ARG A 95 10.60 0.69 8.21
CA ARG A 95 10.67 2.02 7.57
C ARG A 95 10.63 1.96 6.04
N ALA A 96 11.36 1.00 5.44
CA ALA A 96 11.40 0.82 3.99
C ALA A 96 10.03 0.52 3.39
N ASN A 97 9.17 -0.26 4.06
CA ASN A 97 7.81 -0.54 3.61
C ASN A 97 6.92 0.69 3.71
N MET A 98 7.10 1.51 4.74
CA MET A 98 6.35 2.77 4.87
C MET A 98 6.76 3.78 3.79
N GLU A 99 8.07 3.90 3.54
CA GLU A 99 8.59 4.71 2.42
C GLU A 99 8.04 4.18 1.10
N ALA A 100 8.00 2.87 0.91
CA ALA A 100 7.49 2.26 -0.31
C ALA A 100 5.98 2.47 -0.51
N LEU A 101 5.21 2.39 0.57
CA LEU A 101 3.78 2.63 0.58
C LEU A 101 3.48 4.08 0.22
N CYS A 102 4.19 5.04 0.84
CA CYS A 102 4.03 6.46 0.53
C CYS A 102 4.49 6.81 -0.87
N ALA A 103 5.50 6.11 -1.40
CA ALA A 103 6.06 6.43 -2.70
C ALA A 103 5.13 6.13 -3.90
N ARG A 104 4.03 5.41 -3.67
CA ARG A 104 2.93 5.20 -4.64
C ARG A 104 2.06 6.43 -4.84
N LEU A 105 2.18 7.41 -3.95
CA LEU A 105 1.36 8.61 -3.92
C LEU A 105 2.23 9.81 -4.29
N GLY A 106 1.64 10.80 -4.95
CA GLY A 106 2.43 11.93 -5.43
C GLY A 106 1.63 13.12 -5.88
N MET A 107 2.37 14.15 -6.26
CA MET A 107 1.89 15.33 -6.95
C MET A 107 2.67 15.50 -8.25
N TYR A 108 1.96 15.44 -9.37
CA TYR A 108 2.53 15.54 -10.71
C TYR A 108 1.81 16.66 -11.46
N GLU A 109 2.56 17.59 -12.07
CA GLU A 109 1.97 18.77 -12.73
C GLU A 109 1.02 19.57 -11.81
N GLY A 110 1.35 19.67 -10.51
CA GLY A 110 0.52 20.32 -9.50
C GLY A 110 -0.77 19.56 -9.12
N GLN A 111 -0.98 18.37 -9.67
CA GLN A 111 -2.17 17.55 -9.43
C GLN A 111 -1.82 16.41 -8.47
N PRO A 112 -2.45 16.34 -7.28
CA PRO A 112 -2.25 15.20 -6.40
C PRO A 112 -2.93 13.96 -7.00
N GLY A 113 -2.24 12.82 -6.93
CA GLY A 113 -2.72 11.56 -7.48
C GLY A 113 -2.14 10.33 -6.79
N THR A 114 -2.79 9.19 -7.00
CA THR A 114 -2.45 7.89 -6.40
C THR A 114 -1.99 6.87 -7.45
N GLY A 115 -1.64 7.33 -8.65
CA GLY A 115 -1.37 6.50 -9.83
C GLY A 115 -2.63 5.92 -10.50
N ALA A 116 -3.66 5.61 -9.70
CA ALA A 116 -4.97 5.14 -10.17
C ALA A 116 -6.09 6.19 -10.10
N SER A 117 -5.82 7.33 -9.47
CA SER A 117 -6.76 8.45 -9.35
C SER A 117 -5.99 9.76 -9.36
N LEU A 118 -6.64 10.84 -9.79
CA LEU A 118 -6.07 12.18 -9.74
C LEU A 118 -7.13 13.21 -9.37
N ARG A 119 -6.69 14.35 -8.82
CA ARG A 119 -7.56 15.51 -8.62
C ARG A 119 -7.34 16.50 -9.75
N MET A 120 -8.38 16.68 -10.57
CA MET A 120 -8.37 17.65 -11.67
C MET A 120 -8.21 19.09 -11.13
N PRO A 121 -7.53 19.98 -11.86
CA PRO A 121 -7.47 21.40 -11.49
C PRO A 121 -8.86 22.01 -11.30
N GLY A 122 -9.07 22.71 -10.18
CA GLY A 122 -10.36 23.34 -9.85
C GLY A 122 -11.42 22.40 -9.27
N GLU A 123 -11.23 21.08 -9.32
CA GLU A 123 -12.17 20.13 -8.74
C GLU A 123 -11.91 19.90 -7.25
N LYS A 124 -12.97 19.54 -6.51
CA LYS A 124 -12.87 19.15 -5.09
C LYS A 124 -12.65 17.66 -4.90
N ARG A 125 -13.21 16.84 -5.80
CA ARG A 125 -13.16 15.38 -5.73
C ARG A 125 -11.97 14.84 -6.52
N PHE A 126 -11.55 13.63 -6.15
CA PHE A 126 -10.68 12.84 -7.00
C PHE A 126 -11.51 12.18 -8.09
N TRP A 127 -10.92 12.09 -9.25
CA TRP A 127 -11.45 11.40 -10.39
C TRP A 127 -10.65 10.11 -10.59
N VAL A 128 -11.38 9.01 -10.82
CA VAL A 128 -10.82 7.67 -11.04
C VAL A 128 -11.09 7.34 -12.51
N PRO A 129 -10.07 7.36 -13.38
CA PRO A 129 -10.20 6.93 -14.77
C PRO A 129 -10.72 5.51 -14.90
N ALA A 130 -11.29 5.19 -16.07
CA ALA A 130 -11.47 3.78 -16.43
C ALA A 130 -10.08 3.11 -16.45
N ARG A 131 -10.02 1.91 -15.87
CA ARG A 131 -8.82 1.24 -15.36
C ARG A 131 -7.66 1.24 -16.35
N ILE A 132 -6.48 1.59 -15.86
CA ILE A 132 -5.26 0.98 -16.40
C ILE A 132 -4.18 0.78 -15.33
N GLY A 133 -3.84 -0.47 -15.09
CA GLY A 133 -2.47 -0.91 -14.92
C GLY A 133 -2.12 -1.92 -16.01
N GLN A 134 -0.89 -2.44 -16.01
CA GLN A 134 -0.49 -3.51 -16.94
C GLN A 134 -1.49 -4.68 -16.93
N GLY A 135 -2.03 -5.05 -15.76
CA GLY A 135 -3.02 -6.13 -15.64
C GLY A 135 -4.41 -5.86 -16.24
N ASP A 136 -4.69 -4.64 -16.71
CA ASP A 136 -5.96 -4.28 -17.35
C ASP A 136 -5.84 -4.16 -18.89
N LEU A 137 -4.64 -4.37 -19.45
CA LEU A 137 -4.42 -4.41 -20.89
C LEU A 137 -5.09 -5.66 -21.49
N ASP A 138 -5.61 -5.55 -22.71
CA ASP A 138 -6.09 -6.73 -23.41
C ASP A 138 -4.96 -7.73 -23.69
N GLU A 139 -5.29 -8.99 -23.95
CA GLU A 139 -4.29 -10.05 -24.10
C GLU A 139 -3.28 -9.78 -25.24
N VAL A 140 -3.74 -9.14 -26.33
CA VAL A 140 -2.90 -8.85 -27.49
C VAL A 140 -1.90 -7.74 -27.15
N GLU A 141 -2.38 -6.69 -26.51
CA GLU A 141 -1.58 -5.58 -26.05
C GLU A 141 -0.59 -6.02 -24.95
N GLN A 142 -1.06 -6.80 -23.98
CA GLN A 142 -0.21 -7.35 -22.92
C GLN A 142 0.96 -8.15 -23.51
N LYS A 143 0.70 -9.06 -24.44
CA LYS A 143 1.74 -9.84 -25.14
C LYS A 143 2.73 -8.95 -25.89
N ARG A 144 2.23 -7.90 -26.55
CA ARG A 144 3.07 -6.92 -27.25
C ARG A 144 3.98 -6.17 -26.28
N VAL A 145 3.43 -5.66 -25.18
CA VAL A 145 4.19 -4.93 -24.15
C VAL A 145 5.23 -5.84 -23.51
N ASP A 146 4.85 -7.06 -23.13
CA ASP A 146 5.77 -8.03 -22.53
C ASP A 146 6.92 -8.40 -23.46
N ALA A 147 6.64 -8.58 -24.76
CA ALA A 147 7.68 -8.80 -25.76
C ALA A 147 8.65 -7.61 -25.87
N GLN A 148 8.13 -6.38 -25.87
CA GLN A 148 8.96 -5.16 -25.91
C GLN A 148 9.80 -4.97 -24.64
N LEU A 149 9.21 -5.24 -23.46
CA LEU A 149 9.92 -5.20 -22.17
C LEU A 149 11.07 -6.22 -22.15
N LYS A 150 10.79 -7.46 -22.56
CA LYS A 150 11.81 -8.52 -22.66
C LYS A 150 12.91 -8.16 -23.65
N GLN A 151 12.55 -7.65 -24.83
CA GLN A 151 13.52 -7.25 -25.85
C GLN A 151 14.45 -6.13 -25.36
N ARG A 152 13.92 -5.20 -24.54
CA ARG A 152 14.68 -4.06 -24.00
C ARG A 152 15.34 -4.34 -22.66
N GLY A 153 15.17 -5.54 -22.09
CA GLY A 153 15.68 -5.87 -20.74
C GLY A 153 15.11 -4.96 -19.66
N LEU A 154 13.80 -4.70 -19.71
CA LEU A 154 13.08 -3.82 -18.80
C LEU A 154 12.02 -4.58 -18.00
N HIS A 155 11.78 -4.13 -16.78
CA HIS A 155 10.70 -4.60 -15.91
C HIS A 155 9.86 -3.43 -15.42
N VAL A 156 8.56 -3.66 -15.25
CA VAL A 156 7.65 -2.71 -14.63
C VAL A 156 7.89 -2.68 -13.12
N MET A 157 8.01 -1.49 -12.53
CA MET A 157 8.14 -1.30 -11.08
C MET A 157 6.80 -1.50 -10.36
N ASP A 158 6.26 -2.71 -10.35
CA ASP A 158 5.03 -3.08 -9.64
C ASP A 158 3.85 -2.13 -9.99
N LYS A 159 2.83 -2.00 -9.11
CA LYS A 159 1.67 -1.11 -9.26
C LYS A 159 1.98 0.39 -9.09
N ASN A 160 3.23 0.81 -9.23
CA ASN A 160 3.58 2.23 -9.17
C ASN A 160 3.21 2.91 -10.49
N SER A 161 2.53 4.05 -10.41
CA SER A 161 2.25 4.87 -11.58
C SER A 161 2.11 6.33 -11.18
N ALA A 162 2.40 7.21 -12.14
CA ALA A 162 2.10 8.64 -12.05
C ALA A 162 1.04 8.97 -13.09
N MET A 163 0.11 9.85 -12.72
CA MET A 163 -1.00 10.24 -13.58
C MET A 163 -1.31 11.72 -13.39
N ALA A 164 -1.43 12.45 -14.49
CA ALA A 164 -1.80 13.86 -14.50
C ALA A 164 -2.36 14.28 -15.86
N ILE A 165 -3.07 15.41 -15.88
CA ILE A 165 -3.38 16.10 -17.13
C ILE A 165 -2.15 16.87 -17.60
N ARG A 166 -1.73 16.62 -18.84
CA ARG A 166 -0.64 17.33 -19.51
C ARG A 166 -1.10 17.72 -20.91
N GLN A 167 -1.02 19.01 -21.23
CA GLN A 167 -1.42 19.57 -22.53
C GLN A 167 -2.85 19.14 -22.95
N GLY A 168 -3.79 19.14 -22.00
CA GLY A 168 -5.19 18.77 -22.24
C GLY A 168 -5.46 17.27 -22.36
N LYS A 169 -4.43 16.41 -22.25
CA LYS A 169 -4.55 14.95 -22.30
C LYS A 169 -4.30 14.35 -20.94
N LEU A 170 -5.00 13.27 -20.64
CA LEU A 170 -4.68 12.44 -19.49
C LEU A 170 -3.47 11.58 -19.86
N VAL A 171 -2.42 11.63 -19.03
CA VAL A 171 -1.21 10.83 -19.21
C VAL A 171 -1.00 9.97 -17.98
N GLN A 172 -0.72 8.69 -18.20
CA GLN A 172 -0.27 7.77 -17.17
C GLN A 172 1.10 7.20 -17.55
N GLU A 173 2.03 7.19 -16.60
CA GLU A 173 3.35 6.60 -16.75
C GLU A 173 3.59 5.56 -15.65
N LEU A 174 3.95 4.34 -16.05
CA LEU A 174 4.43 3.29 -15.14
C LEU A 174 5.96 3.25 -15.23
N PRO A 175 6.69 3.47 -14.12
CA PRO A 175 8.14 3.46 -14.16
C PRO A 175 8.68 2.06 -14.44
N LEU A 176 9.71 1.99 -15.29
CA LEU A 176 10.42 0.78 -15.67
C LEU A 176 11.86 0.84 -15.17
N TYR A 177 12.43 -0.32 -14.83
CA TYR A 177 13.85 -0.46 -14.49
C TYR A 177 14.52 -1.50 -15.38
N ALA A 178 15.84 -1.37 -15.58
CA ALA A 178 16.61 -2.36 -16.31
C ALA A 178 16.80 -3.64 -15.49
N THR A 179 16.70 -4.81 -16.13
CA THR A 179 16.87 -6.14 -15.49
C THR A 179 18.18 -6.25 -14.71
N ASN A 180 19.25 -5.66 -15.22
CA ASN A 180 20.58 -5.73 -14.62
C ASN A 180 20.95 -4.47 -13.83
N ALA A 181 19.97 -3.67 -13.41
CA ALA A 181 20.23 -2.45 -12.67
C ALA A 181 20.84 -2.77 -11.29
N PRO A 182 21.99 -2.17 -10.95
CA PRO A 182 22.59 -2.34 -9.62
C PRO A 182 21.63 -1.78 -8.57
N ALA A 183 21.46 -2.49 -7.45
CA ALA A 183 20.50 -2.26 -6.36
C ALA A 183 19.05 -2.76 -6.58
N CYS A 184 18.74 -3.38 -7.72
CA CYS A 184 17.45 -4.02 -7.96
C CYS A 184 17.45 -5.49 -7.54
N ALA A 185 17.07 -5.77 -6.29
CA ALA A 185 16.59 -7.10 -5.91
C ALA A 185 15.05 -7.08 -5.97
N ASP A 186 14.41 -8.16 -6.44
CA ASP A 186 12.95 -8.24 -6.68
C ASP A 186 12.08 -7.76 -5.50
N ARG A 187 12.59 -7.84 -4.26
CA ARG A 187 11.88 -7.40 -3.06
C ARG A 187 11.87 -5.88 -2.84
N ASN A 188 12.69 -5.11 -3.55
CA ASN A 188 12.88 -3.67 -3.34
C ASN A 188 12.84 -2.86 -4.66
N ALA A 189 11.94 -3.20 -5.59
CA ALA A 189 11.82 -2.50 -6.88
C ALA A 189 11.69 -0.97 -6.78
N GLN A 190 11.28 -0.42 -5.62
CA GLN A 190 11.21 1.03 -5.41
C GLN A 190 12.55 1.72 -5.16
N GLN A 191 13.59 0.95 -4.82
CA GLN A 191 14.96 1.43 -4.77
C GLN A 191 15.62 1.41 -6.14
N CYS A 192 14.99 0.76 -7.13
CA CYS A 192 15.48 0.73 -8.48
C CYS A 192 15.45 2.11 -9.13
N PRO A 193 16.55 2.51 -9.81
CA PRO A 193 16.54 3.65 -10.69
C PRO A 193 15.52 3.48 -11.81
N VAL A 194 14.75 4.53 -12.10
CA VAL A 194 13.86 4.55 -13.27
C VAL A 194 14.73 4.65 -14.53
N SER A 195 14.58 3.71 -15.45
CA SER A 195 15.29 3.68 -16.74
C SER A 195 14.44 4.19 -17.89
N ALA A 196 13.14 3.89 -17.86
CA ALA A 196 12.16 4.25 -18.88
C ALA A 196 10.76 4.28 -18.23
N VAL A 197 9.73 4.58 -19.01
CA VAL A 197 8.33 4.43 -18.59
C VAL A 197 7.52 3.71 -19.64
N LEU A 198 6.51 2.96 -19.20
CA LEU A 198 5.38 2.58 -20.04
C LEU A 198 4.36 3.72 -19.97
N ARG A 199 4.15 4.42 -21.08
CA ARG A 199 3.26 5.57 -21.18
C ARG A 199 1.97 5.19 -21.90
N MET A 200 0.85 5.64 -21.34
CA MET A 200 -0.47 5.57 -21.95
C MET A 200 -1.09 6.97 -21.89
N THR A 201 -1.86 7.32 -22.91
CA THR A 201 -2.53 8.62 -22.96
C THR A 201 -3.99 8.49 -23.37
N SER A 202 -4.82 9.38 -22.88
CA SER A 202 -6.24 9.47 -23.22
C SER A 202 -6.62 10.91 -23.53
N ASN A 203 -7.48 11.08 -24.54
CA ASN A 203 -8.01 12.39 -24.95
C ASN A 203 -9.44 12.65 -24.42
N ASP A 204 -10.08 11.64 -23.84
CA ASP A 204 -11.48 11.64 -23.42
C ASP A 204 -11.63 11.38 -21.91
N ARG A 205 -10.60 11.77 -21.14
CA ARG A 205 -10.56 11.54 -19.69
C ARG A 205 -10.73 10.04 -19.39
N GLY A 206 -9.82 9.23 -19.91
CA GLY A 206 -9.66 7.83 -19.59
C GLY A 206 -10.80 6.91 -20.00
N GLU A 207 -11.72 7.33 -20.88
CA GLU A 207 -12.71 6.41 -21.47
C GLU A 207 -12.05 5.51 -22.50
N THR A 208 -11.19 6.08 -23.34
CA THR A 208 -10.32 5.35 -24.27
C THR A 208 -8.87 5.72 -24.06
N TRP A 209 -8.00 4.73 -24.24
CA TRP A 209 -6.57 4.89 -24.07
C TRP A 209 -5.84 4.48 -25.33
N GLN A 210 -4.81 5.26 -25.67
CA GLN A 210 -3.89 4.91 -26.73
C GLN A 210 -3.04 3.71 -26.30
N PRO A 211 -2.60 2.88 -27.26
CA PRO A 211 -1.74 1.74 -26.96
C PRO A 211 -0.50 2.16 -26.16
N ALA A 212 -0.14 1.34 -25.19
CA ALA A 212 0.97 1.58 -24.29
C ALA A 212 2.31 1.59 -25.05
N SER A 213 3.15 2.58 -24.77
CA SER A 213 4.44 2.77 -25.45
C SER A 213 5.58 2.88 -24.44
N ILE A 214 6.74 2.31 -24.76
CA ILE A 214 7.92 2.41 -23.91
C ILE A 214 8.72 3.65 -24.30
N GLU A 215 8.81 4.59 -23.37
CA GLU A 215 9.41 5.91 -23.54
C GLU A 215 10.66 6.08 -22.67
N SER A 216 11.75 6.57 -23.25
CA SER A 216 13.01 6.84 -22.53
C SER A 216 13.11 8.27 -21.98
N ALA A 217 12.16 9.14 -22.36
CA ALA A 217 12.02 10.51 -21.85
C ALA A 217 10.70 10.64 -21.07
N PRO A 218 10.66 10.21 -19.79
CA PRO A 218 9.45 10.30 -18.98
C PRO A 218 9.05 11.76 -18.72
N TYR A 219 7.77 11.99 -18.48
CA TYR A 219 7.27 13.30 -18.06
C TYR A 219 7.31 13.47 -16.55
N PHE A 220 7.00 12.42 -15.79
CA PHE A 220 6.79 12.50 -14.36
C PHE A 220 7.96 11.96 -13.53
N PHE A 221 8.85 11.21 -14.17
CA PHE A 221 9.97 10.57 -13.52
C PHE A 221 11.30 11.08 -14.06
N LYS A 222 12.28 11.23 -13.18
CA LYS A 222 13.67 11.47 -13.55
C LYS A 222 14.38 10.13 -13.73
N THR A 223 14.94 9.91 -14.92
CA THR A 223 15.73 8.71 -15.21
C THR A 223 17.00 8.67 -14.37
N GLY A 224 17.45 7.46 -14.03
CA GLY A 224 18.60 7.22 -13.14
C GLY A 224 18.34 7.49 -11.65
N VAL A 225 17.14 7.95 -11.28
CA VAL A 225 16.77 8.21 -9.88
C VAL A 225 15.84 7.11 -9.38
N ALA A 226 16.08 6.63 -8.16
CA ALA A 226 15.23 5.62 -7.51
C ALA A 226 13.80 6.16 -7.32
N LEU A 227 12.78 5.30 -7.47
CA LEU A 227 11.37 5.69 -7.35
C LEU A 227 11.07 6.44 -6.04
N ALA A 228 11.53 5.92 -4.90
CA ALA A 228 11.35 6.55 -3.59
C ALA A 228 12.03 7.94 -3.44
N ARG A 229 12.91 8.30 -4.38
CA ARG A 229 13.65 9.58 -4.41
C ARG A 229 13.15 10.55 -5.47
N GLN A 230 12.13 10.17 -6.25
CA GLN A 230 11.58 11.01 -7.29
C GLN A 230 11.01 12.30 -6.72
N ALA A 231 11.08 13.38 -7.50
CA ALA A 231 10.41 14.62 -7.15
C ALA A 231 8.89 14.42 -7.25
N GLY A 232 8.13 15.06 -6.36
CA GLY A 232 6.66 14.95 -6.33
C GLY A 232 6.12 13.71 -5.61
N VAL A 233 6.94 12.71 -5.34
CA VAL A 233 6.54 11.52 -4.57
C VAL A 233 6.38 11.85 -3.08
N ALA A 234 5.32 11.33 -2.47
CA ALA A 234 5.03 11.52 -1.05
C ALA A 234 5.98 10.70 -0.15
N ARG A 235 6.23 11.20 1.06
CA ARG A 235 7.14 10.59 2.03
C ARG A 235 6.47 10.39 3.38
N PRO A 236 6.85 9.36 4.16
CA PRO A 236 6.30 9.20 5.50
C PRO A 236 6.55 10.44 6.36
N SER A 237 5.52 10.92 7.03
CA SER A 237 5.64 12.02 7.99
C SER A 237 6.54 11.61 9.16
N ALA A 238 7.18 12.60 9.79
CA ALA A 238 7.93 12.37 11.02
C ALA A 238 7.04 11.77 12.13
N ARG A 239 5.75 12.11 12.15
CA ARG A 239 4.78 11.55 13.11
C ARG A 239 4.56 10.06 12.87
N SER A 240 4.30 9.65 11.63
CA SER A 240 4.13 8.24 11.29
C SER A 240 5.39 7.44 11.60
N LEU A 241 6.56 7.94 11.22
CA LEU A 241 7.83 7.28 11.53
C LEU A 241 8.02 7.05 13.04
N ARG A 242 7.70 8.04 13.89
CA ARG A 242 7.76 7.88 15.35
C ARG A 242 6.75 6.86 15.88
N ASN A 243 5.51 6.91 15.40
CA ASN A 243 4.44 6.04 15.88
C ASN A 243 4.75 4.55 15.66
N TYR A 244 5.39 4.20 14.54
CA TYR A 244 5.71 2.82 14.22
C TYR A 244 7.08 2.39 14.75
N ARG A 245 8.06 3.30 14.89
CA ARG A 245 9.33 3.01 15.56
C ARG A 245 9.16 2.59 17.03
N ASN A 246 8.27 3.25 17.76
CA ASN A 246 8.05 2.99 19.19
C ASN A 246 7.17 1.75 19.46
N ARG A 247 6.62 1.12 18.41
CA ARG A 247 5.82 -0.11 18.53
C ARG A 247 6.71 -1.34 18.72
N ASP A 248 7.94 -1.30 18.20
CA ASP A 248 8.95 -2.36 18.36
C ASP A 248 9.49 -2.43 19.80
N GLU A 249 9.67 -1.27 20.44
CA GLU A 249 10.18 -1.20 21.83
C GLU A 249 9.15 -1.66 22.87
N ASN A 250 7.86 -1.44 22.62
CA ASN A 250 6.79 -1.86 23.54
C ASN A 250 6.26 -3.28 23.27
N GLY A 251 6.52 -3.84 22.08
CA GLY A 251 6.20 -5.24 21.75
C GLY A 251 7.23 -6.24 22.27
N ALA A 252 8.46 -5.77 22.53
CA ALA A 252 9.53 -6.53 23.14
C ALA A 252 9.82 -6.01 24.55
N LYS A 253 8.85 -6.04 25.47
CA LYS A 253 9.25 -6.21 26.87
C LYS A 253 9.84 -7.62 26.94
N PRO A 254 11.13 -7.81 27.29
CA PRO A 254 11.59 -9.12 27.70
C PRO A 254 10.63 -9.57 28.79
N LEU A 255 10.13 -10.80 28.70
CA LEU A 255 9.54 -11.45 29.86
C LEU A 255 10.54 -11.23 31.00
N GLU A 256 10.17 -10.42 32.00
CA GLU A 256 10.90 -10.37 33.25
C GLU A 256 11.03 -11.83 33.67
N GLN A 257 12.24 -12.38 33.56
CA GLN A 257 12.50 -13.71 34.07
C GLN A 257 12.11 -13.64 35.55
N PRO A 258 11.23 -14.52 36.03
CA PRO A 258 10.90 -14.52 37.44
C PRO A 258 12.23 -14.74 38.18
N CYS A 259 12.62 -13.75 38.99
CA CYS A 259 13.74 -13.87 39.90
C CYS A 259 13.65 -15.23 40.60
N GLN A 260 14.59 -16.13 40.30
CA GLN A 260 14.78 -17.33 41.10
C GLN A 260 15.37 -16.88 42.44
N LYS A 261 14.50 -16.42 43.35
CA LYS A 261 14.82 -16.34 44.78
C LYS A 261 14.92 -17.76 45.31
N LYS A 262 16.12 -18.32 45.26
CA LYS A 262 16.67 -19.22 46.29
C LYS A 262 18.18 -19.05 46.34
N CYS A 263 18.64 -18.02 47.03
CA CYS A 263 19.92 -18.08 47.73
C CYS A 263 19.57 -18.47 49.17
N THR A 264 20.11 -19.61 49.57
CA THR A 264 20.00 -20.31 50.86
C THR A 264 20.48 -19.45 52.03
N GLU A 265 19.88 -19.71 53.21
CA GLU A 265 20.49 -19.43 54.52
C GLU A 265 21.81 -20.18 54.70
#